data_AF-A0A942K8E6-F1
#
_entry.id   AF-A0A942K8E6-F1
#
_cell.length_a   1.000
_cell.length_b   1.000
_cell.length_c   1.000
_cell.angle_alpha   90.00
_cell.angle_beta   90.00
_cell.angle_gamma   90.00
#
_symmetry.space_group_name_H-M   'P 1'
#
loop_
_entity.id
_entity.type
_entity.pdbx_description
1 polymer ?
#
loop_
_entity_poly.entity_id
_entity_poly.type
_entity_poly.pdbx_seq_one_letter_code
_entity_poly.pdbx_strand_id
1 'polypeptide(L)'
;TWDEPAQAALRYLETRLDQMDYFDFKAKGYPIGSGQIEGANKSVIGARMKRGGMRWSKEGINRMAVMRSNQCSAQPFIDFNATRLLAFAP
;
A
#
# COMPACT_ATOMS: atom_id res chain seq x y z
N THR A 1 -33.86 6.51 -6.37
CA THR A 1 -32.67 6.68 -7.22
C THR A 1 -31.49 6.90 -6.31
N TRP A 2 -30.33 6.29 -6.58
CA TRP A 2 -29.14 6.47 -5.75
C TRP A 2 -28.71 7.94 -5.74
N ASP A 3 -28.10 8.40 -4.64
CA ASP A 3 -27.60 9.76 -4.47
C ASP A 3 -26.37 10.03 -5.37
N GLU A 4 -25.99 11.30 -5.51
CA GLU A 4 -24.89 11.71 -6.39
C GLU A 4 -23.54 11.02 -6.04
N PRO A 5 -23.13 10.90 -4.75
CA PRO A 5 -21.92 10.18 -4.38
C PRO A 5 -21.94 8.71 -4.79
N ALA A 6 -23.06 8.02 -4.63
CA ALA A 6 -23.15 6.63 -5.04
C ALA A 6 -23.10 6.45 -6.56
N GLN A 7 -23.71 7.36 -7.32
CA GLN A 7 -23.58 7.33 -8.78
C GLN A 7 -22.13 7.59 -9.23
N ALA A 8 -21.40 8.46 -8.54
CA ALA A 8 -19.98 8.69 -8.80
C ALA A 8 -19.13 7.45 -8.46
N ALA A 9 -19.41 6.79 -7.33
CA ALA A 9 -18.75 5.54 -6.95
C ALA A 9 -19.02 4.42 -7.97
N LEU A 10 -20.26 4.28 -8.45
CA LEU A 10 -20.62 3.31 -9.47
C LEU A 10 -19.82 3.54 -10.75
N ARG A 11 -19.80 4.77 -11.28
CA ARG A 11 -19.00 5.12 -12.46
C ARG A 11 -17.51 4.84 -12.27
N TYR A 12 -16.99 5.11 -11.07
CA TYR A 12 -15.62 4.78 -10.73
C TYR A 12 -15.38 3.27 -10.81
N LEU A 13 -16.24 2.44 -10.23
CA LEU A 13 -16.07 0.98 -10.26
C LEU A 13 -16.24 0.42 -11.68
N GLU A 14 -17.26 0.85 -12.43
CA GLU A 14 -17.54 0.39 -13.79
C GLU A 14 -16.36 0.60 -14.75
N THR A 15 -15.66 1.73 -14.59
CA THR A 15 -14.51 2.09 -15.43
C THR A 15 -13.20 1.39 -15.02
N ARG A 16 -13.19 0.61 -13.93
CA ARG A 16 -12.03 -0.19 -13.46
C ARG A 16 -12.34 -1.67 -13.30
N LEU A 17 -13.40 -2.18 -13.92
CA LEU A 17 -13.77 -3.60 -13.83
C LEU A 17 -12.62 -4.52 -14.26
N ASP A 18 -11.82 -4.09 -15.24
CA ASP A 18 -10.60 -4.77 -15.71
C ASP A 18 -9.48 -4.86 -14.65
N GLN A 19 -9.49 -3.98 -13.66
CA GLN A 19 -8.53 -3.95 -12.54
C GLN A 19 -9.06 -4.69 -11.30
N MET A 20 -10.26 -5.27 -11.36
CA MET A 20 -10.94 -5.90 -10.23
C MET A 20 -11.00 -7.43 -10.36
N ASP A 21 -10.04 -8.06 -11.04
CA ASP A 21 -9.90 -9.54 -11.07
C ASP A 21 -9.38 -10.08 -9.72
N TYR A 22 -10.15 -9.85 -8.68
CA TYR A 22 -9.83 -10.27 -7.31
C TYR A 22 -9.75 -11.79 -7.19
N PHE A 23 -10.42 -12.54 -8.05
CA PHE A 23 -10.34 -14.00 -8.03
C PHE A 23 -8.93 -14.46 -8.42
N ASP A 24 -8.44 -14.03 -9.58
CA ASP A 24 -7.10 -14.37 -10.06
C ASP A 24 -6.02 -13.79 -9.14
N PHE A 25 -6.19 -12.55 -8.66
CA PHE A 25 -5.23 -11.94 -7.73
C PHE A 25 -5.11 -12.71 -6.42
N LYS A 26 -6.23 -13.18 -5.86
CA LYS A 26 -6.18 -14.06 -4.67
C LYS A 26 -5.55 -15.40 -4.98
N ALA A 27 -5.88 -16.03 -6.11
CA ALA A 27 -5.28 -17.30 -6.52
C ALA A 27 -3.75 -17.19 -6.70
N LYS A 28 -3.27 -16.03 -7.17
CA LYS A 28 -1.84 -15.70 -7.27
C LYS A 28 -1.20 -15.26 -5.94
N GLY A 29 -1.98 -15.10 -4.88
CA GLY A 29 -1.51 -14.63 -3.57
C GLY A 29 -1.07 -13.16 -3.58
N TYR A 30 -1.70 -12.32 -4.41
CA TYR A 30 -1.43 -10.88 -4.40
C TYR A 30 -2.24 -10.17 -3.32
N PRO A 31 -1.62 -9.23 -2.58
CA PRO A 31 -2.32 -8.45 -1.59
C PRO A 31 -3.34 -7.51 -2.27
N ILE A 32 -4.63 -7.78 -2.08
CA ILE A 32 -5.75 -6.99 -2.67
C ILE A 32 -6.30 -5.92 -1.71
N GLY A 33 -5.77 -5.82 -0.49
CA GLY A 33 -6.20 -4.86 0.53
C GLY A 33 -5.18 -3.76 0.80
N SER A 34 -5.63 -2.57 1.22
CA SER A 34 -4.75 -1.43 1.53
C SER A 34 -3.99 -1.60 2.86
N GLY A 35 -4.46 -2.43 3.78
CA GLY A 35 -3.93 -2.51 5.16
C GLY A 35 -2.43 -2.80 5.25
N GLN A 36 -1.91 -3.70 4.41
CA GLN A 36 -0.46 -3.98 4.37
C GLN A 36 0.34 -2.77 3.84
N ILE A 37 -0.21 -2.06 2.85
CA ILE A 37 0.40 -0.84 2.28
C ILE A 37 0.39 0.29 3.31
N GLU A 38 -0.72 0.47 4.03
CA GLU A 38 -0.85 1.45 5.11
C GLU A 38 0.08 1.14 6.28
N GLY A 39 0.17 -0.14 6.67
CA GLY A 39 1.10 -0.63 7.67
C GLY A 39 2.56 -0.34 7.30
N ALA A 40 2.94 -0.63 6.06
CA ALA A 40 4.27 -0.33 5.52
C ALA A 40 4.53 1.19 5.49
N ASN A 41 3.57 2.02 5.06
CA ASN A 41 3.72 3.48 5.09
C ASN A 41 3.98 3.97 6.52
N LYS A 42 3.23 3.46 7.50
CA LYS A 42 3.38 3.82 8.91
C LYS A 42 4.76 3.39 9.46
N SER A 43 5.19 2.16 9.21
CA SER A 43 6.41 1.59 9.79
C SER A 43 7.71 1.97 9.08
N VAL A 44 7.67 2.15 7.75
CA VAL A 44 8.87 2.47 6.94
C VAL A 44 9.08 3.98 6.86
N ILE A 45 8.05 4.70 6.40
CA ILE A 45 8.09 6.13 6.10
C ILE A 45 7.76 6.94 7.37
N GLY A 46 6.59 6.68 7.95
CA GLY A 46 6.07 7.40 9.12
C GLY A 46 7.03 7.34 10.32
N ALA A 47 7.62 6.17 10.56
CA ALA A 47 8.55 5.97 11.67
C ALA A 47 9.75 6.93 11.65
N ARG A 48 10.21 7.41 10.48
CA ARG A 48 11.32 8.36 10.37
C ARG A 48 10.85 9.79 10.15
N MET A 49 9.78 9.97 9.38
CA MET A 49 9.45 11.26 8.77
C MET A 49 8.35 12.03 9.52
N LYS A 50 7.54 11.34 10.36
CA LYS A 50 6.42 11.95 11.13
C LYS A 50 6.74 12.17 12.62
N ARG A 51 8.01 12.08 13.04
CA ARG A 51 8.42 12.34 14.43
C ARG A 51 8.44 13.84 14.74
N GLY A 52 8.44 14.19 16.04
CA GLY A 52 8.58 15.58 16.49
C GLY A 52 9.89 16.22 16.01
N GLY A 53 9.83 17.51 15.67
CA GLY A 53 11.00 18.29 15.23
C GLY A 53 11.46 18.04 13.79
N MET A 54 10.76 17.18 13.04
CA MET A 54 11.08 16.90 11.64
C MET A 54 10.73 18.09 10.73
N ARG A 55 11.73 18.62 10.05
CA ARG A 55 11.55 19.61 8.97
C ARG A 55 12.22 19.10 7.71
N TRP A 56 11.48 19.12 6.61
CA TRP A 56 11.97 18.60 5.33
C TRP A 56 11.71 19.60 4.21
N SER A 57 12.69 19.73 3.30
CA SER A 57 12.40 20.22 1.95
C SER A 57 11.73 19.10 1.13
N LYS A 58 11.03 19.46 0.05
CA LYS A 58 10.41 18.48 -0.86
C LYS A 58 11.44 17.51 -1.46
N GLU A 59 12.65 17.98 -1.73
CA GLU A 59 13.72 17.11 -2.20
C GLU A 59 14.25 16.20 -1.09
N GLY A 60 14.47 16.76 0.11
CA GLY A 60 14.99 16.00 1.25
C GLY A 60 14.02 14.89 1.70
N ILE A 61 12.72 15.17 1.72
CA ILE A 61 11.70 14.17 2.08
C ILE A 61 11.65 13.02 1.07
N ASN A 62 11.77 13.31 -0.22
CA ASN A 62 11.79 12.30 -1.28
C ASN A 62 13.04 11.41 -1.19
N ARG A 63 14.23 12.01 -1.04
CA ARG A 63 15.49 11.25 -0.88
C ARG A 63 15.44 10.36 0.36
N MET A 64 14.90 10.86 1.48
CA MET A 64 14.74 10.08 2.71
C MET A 64 13.76 8.91 2.53
N ALA A 65 12.64 9.13 1.84
CA ALA A 65 11.67 8.08 1.55
C ALA A 65 12.32 6.94 0.74
N VAL A 66 13.08 7.27 -0.31
CA VAL A 66 13.81 6.27 -1.12
C VAL A 66 14.81 5.49 -0.26
N MET A 67 15.62 6.18 0.56
CA MET A 67 16.59 5.52 1.44
C MET A 67 15.91 4.54 2.40
N ARG A 68 14.79 4.96 3.02
CA ARG A 68 14.03 4.11 3.95
C ARG A 68 13.41 2.90 3.26
N SER A 69 12.82 3.09 2.09
CA SER A 69 12.28 1.99 1.29
C SER A 69 13.37 0.99 0.93
N ASN A 70 14.51 1.46 0.39
CA ASN A 70 15.63 0.58 0.04
C ASN A 70 16.18 -0.19 1.24
N GLN A 71 16.33 0.47 2.40
CA GLN A 71 16.79 -0.17 3.61
C GLN A 71 15.86 -1.29 4.08
N CYS A 72 14.54 -1.03 4.10
CA CYS A 72 13.56 -2.03 4.52
C CYS A 72 13.38 -3.16 3.50
N SER A 73 13.60 -2.90 2.20
CA SER A 73 13.56 -3.92 1.15
C SER A 73 14.80 -4.81 1.12
N ALA A 74 15.97 -4.27 1.46
CA ALA A 74 17.23 -5.04 1.47
C ALA A 74 17.33 -6.00 2.66
N GLN A 75 16.64 -5.72 3.75
CA GLN A 75 16.63 -6.54 4.97
C GLN A 75 15.20 -6.70 5.50
N PRO A 76 14.35 -7.45 4.78
CA PRO A 76 12.98 -7.62 5.20
C PRO A 76 12.91 -8.53 6.43
N PHE A 77 12.11 -8.14 7.44
CA PHE A 77 11.86 -8.96 8.63
C PHE A 77 11.12 -10.27 8.30
N ILE A 78 10.28 -10.23 7.26
CA ILE A 78 9.56 -11.38 6.71
C ILE A 78 9.76 -11.32 5.20
N ASP A 79 10.14 -12.45 4.59
CA ASP A 79 10.28 -12.55 3.14
C ASP A 79 9.01 -12.10 2.40
N PHE A 80 9.17 -11.50 1.21
CA PHE A 80 8.04 -10.99 0.43
C PHE A 80 7.09 -12.11 -0.01
N ASN A 81 7.62 -13.27 -0.43
CA ASN A 81 6.78 -14.40 -0.80
C ASN A 81 6.09 -15.02 0.41
N ALA A 82 6.73 -15.04 1.57
CA ALA A 82 6.07 -15.43 2.81
C ALA A 82 4.93 -14.44 3.15
N THR A 83 5.19 -13.14 3.09
CA THR A 83 4.21 -12.09 3.39
C THR A 83 3.01 -12.11 2.45
N ARG A 84 3.24 -12.36 1.14
CA ARG A 84 2.16 -12.40 0.14
C ARG A 84 1.24 -13.61 0.32
N LEU A 85 1.80 -14.77 0.68
CA LEU A 85 1.01 -15.99 0.89
C LEU A 85 0.29 -15.99 2.24
N LEU A 86 0.92 -15.47 3.29
CA LEU A 86 0.32 -15.36 4.63
C LEU A 86 -0.83 -14.36 4.69
N ALA A 87 -0.91 -13.40 3.77
CA ALA A 87 -2.00 -12.42 3.72
C ALA A 87 -3.39 -13.06 3.49
N PHE A 88 -3.43 -14.28 2.94
CA PHE A 88 -4.66 -15.03 2.65
C PHE A 88 -4.64 -16.47 3.18
N ALA A 89 -3.67 -16.80 4.04
CA ALA A 89 -3.67 -18.09 4.71
C ALA A 89 -4.90 -18.17 5.65
N PRO A 90 -5.61 -19.32 5.68
CA PRO A 90 -6.80 -19.50 6.51
C PRO A 90 -6.52 -19.39 8.02
#